data_AF-A0A958SXI2-F1
#
_entry.id   AF-A0A958SXI2-F1
#
_cell.length_a   1.000
_cell.length_b   1.000
_cell.length_c   1.000
_cell.angle_alpha   90.00
_cell.angle_beta   90.00
_cell.angle_gamma   90.00
#
_symmetry.space_group_name_H-M   'P 1'
#
loop_
_entity.id
_entity.type
_entity.pdbx_description
1 polymer ?
#
loop_
_entity_poly.entity_id
_entity_poly.type
_entity_poly.pdbx_seq_one_letter_code
_entity_poly.pdbx_strand_id
1 'polypeptide(L)'
;NAYFSGFGSEKRVTLFDTLIADLTHDEIVAVLAHEVGHYKRKHIIYNLLASVLLTGLTLYVLSIFISNPLLSQAIGVSIPSFHAGLVAFGLLYAPISELTGLLMNYLSRKFEYQADDYAKNTYEASPLITALKKLSKNSLSNLTPHPAYAFMHYSHPTLLQRVKNLSKA
;
A
#
# COMPACT_ATOMS: atom_id res chain seq x y z
N ASN A 1 13.48 5.91 4.22
CA ASN A 1 12.03 5.93 4.55
C ASN A 1 11.83 6.40 5.99
N ALA A 2 10.59 6.70 6.35
CA ALA A 2 10.15 6.92 7.73
C ALA A 2 8.88 6.08 7.93
N TYR A 3 8.61 5.58 9.13
CA TYR A 3 7.32 4.93 9.43
C TYR A 3 6.98 4.98 10.91
N PHE A 4 5.68 4.87 11.20
CA PHE A 4 5.16 4.66 12.55
C PHE A 4 5.03 3.18 12.86
N SER A 5 5.42 2.79 14.08
CA SER A 5 5.16 1.47 14.66
C SER A 5 4.69 1.59 16.10
N GLY A 6 4.11 0.51 16.63
CA GLY A 6 3.60 0.45 18.00
C GLY A 6 2.10 0.21 18.08
N PHE A 7 1.72 -0.59 19.08
CA PHE A 7 0.34 -0.96 19.37
C PHE A 7 -0.13 -0.24 20.64
N GLY A 8 -1.36 0.26 20.64
CA GLY A 8 -1.92 1.00 21.78
C GLY A 8 -1.36 2.41 21.94
N SER A 9 -1.03 2.77 23.19
CA SER A 9 -0.59 4.12 23.60
C SER A 9 0.87 4.41 23.26
N GLU A 10 1.72 3.39 23.13
CA GLU A 10 3.11 3.58 22.72
C GLU A 10 3.24 3.67 21.20
N LYS A 11 3.79 4.78 20.74
CA LYS A 11 4.03 5.09 19.32
C LYS A 11 5.51 5.35 19.14
N ARG A 12 6.16 4.59 18.25
CA ARG A 12 7.55 4.78 17.87
C ARG A 12 7.62 5.26 16.43
N VAL A 13 8.40 6.31 16.23
CA VAL A 13 8.74 6.82 14.90
C VAL A 13 10.12 6.30 14.55
N THR A 14 10.22 5.59 13.43
CA THR A 14 11.49 5.11 12.93
C THR A 14 11.88 5.93 11.70
N LEU A 15 13.05 6.56 11.77
CA LEU A 15 13.67 7.29 10.67
C LEU A 15 14.87 6.48 10.18
N PHE A 16 14.99 6.34 8.86
CA PHE A 16 16.16 5.70 8.27
C PHE A 16 17.35 6.68 8.31
N ASP A 17 18.53 6.16 8.58
CA ASP A 17 19.80 6.89 8.57
C ASP A 17 20.04 7.64 7.24
N THR A 18 19.81 6.98 6.12
CA THR A 18 19.88 7.55 4.77
C THR A 18 18.90 8.72 4.58
N LEU A 19 17.70 8.62 5.15
CA LEU A 19 16.73 9.72 5.10
C LEU A 19 17.22 10.94 5.88
N ILE A 20 17.82 10.72 7.05
CA ILE A 20 18.40 11.79 7.87
C ILE A 20 19.60 12.44 7.17
N ALA A 21 20.41 11.65 6.46
CA ALA A 21 21.57 12.16 5.73
C ALA A 21 21.18 12.96 4.46
N ASP A 22 20.11 12.55 3.78
CA ASP A 22 19.71 13.12 2.47
C ASP A 22 18.79 14.35 2.58
N LEU A 23 18.03 14.46 3.67
CA LEU A 23 16.99 15.47 3.85
C LEU A 23 17.39 16.55 4.84
N THR A 24 16.93 17.78 4.59
CA THR A 24 17.06 18.88 5.55
C THR A 24 16.11 18.69 6.72
N HIS A 25 16.31 19.43 7.81
CA HIS A 25 15.42 19.38 8.98
C HIS A 25 13.95 19.61 8.59
N ASP A 26 13.67 20.64 7.79
CA ASP A 26 12.30 20.96 7.36
C ASP A 26 11.69 19.86 6.48
N GLU A 27 12.49 19.24 5.60
CA GLU A 27 12.05 18.10 4.78
C GLU A 27 11.72 16.88 5.66
N ILE A 28 12.53 16.61 6.68
CA ILE A 28 12.27 15.53 7.65
C ILE A 28 10.97 15.80 8.42
N VAL A 29 10.78 17.03 8.92
CA VAL A 29 9.55 17.42 9.63
C VAL A 29 8.33 17.27 8.73
N ALA A 30 8.43 17.63 7.45
CA ALA A 30 7.34 17.46 6.50
C ALA A 30 7.01 15.99 6.21
N VAL A 31 8.02 15.14 6.04
CA VAL A 31 7.82 13.68 5.91
C VAL A 31 7.17 13.12 7.19
N LEU A 32 7.62 13.56 8.36
CA LEU A 32 6.99 13.18 9.63
C LEU A 32 5.53 13.63 9.73
N ALA A 33 5.21 14.85 9.27
CA ALA A 33 3.84 15.33 9.23
C ALA A 33 2.95 14.44 8.34
N HIS A 34 3.47 13.98 7.19
CA HIS A 34 2.78 13.01 6.31
C HIS A 34 2.53 11.68 7.04
N GLU A 35 3.56 11.12 7.67
CA GLU A 35 3.45 9.89 8.45
C GLU A 35 2.46 10.02 9.63
N VAL A 36 2.43 11.18 10.30
CA VAL A 36 1.42 11.49 11.33
C VAL A 36 0.02 11.58 10.72
N GLY A 37 -0.10 12.08 9.49
CA GLY A 37 -1.36 12.11 8.74
C GLY A 37 -1.96 10.71 8.58
N HIS A 38 -1.17 9.72 8.21
CA HIS A 38 -1.62 8.32 8.17
C HIS A 38 -2.12 7.82 9.52
N TYR A 39 -1.41 8.17 10.59
CA TYR A 39 -1.80 7.81 11.93
C TYR A 39 -3.12 8.48 12.35
N LYS A 40 -3.26 9.79 12.16
CA LYS A 40 -4.47 10.55 12.54
C LYS A 40 -5.70 10.13 11.78
N ARG A 41 -5.55 9.76 10.50
CA ARG A 41 -6.64 9.23 9.66
C ARG A 41 -6.89 7.73 9.87
N LYS A 42 -6.17 7.08 10.80
CA LYS A 42 -6.33 5.66 11.16
C LYS A 42 -6.13 4.70 9.98
N HIS A 43 -5.33 5.06 8.97
CA HIS A 43 -5.15 4.23 7.77
C HIS A 43 -4.66 2.81 8.08
N ILE A 44 -3.78 2.65 9.09
CA ILE A 44 -3.32 1.33 9.53
C ILE A 44 -4.49 0.46 10.05
N ILE A 45 -5.44 1.05 10.78
CA ILE A 45 -6.61 0.32 11.28
C ILE A 45 -7.53 -0.07 10.12
N TYR A 46 -7.74 0.83 9.15
CA TYR A 46 -8.49 0.49 7.94
C TYR A 46 -7.84 -0.65 7.17
N ASN A 47 -6.52 -0.59 6.95
CA ASN A 47 -5.77 -1.66 6.28
C ASN A 47 -5.85 -2.98 7.05
N LEU A 48 -5.76 -2.94 8.38
CA LEU A 48 -5.89 -4.13 9.22
C LEU A 48 -7.29 -4.76 9.14
N LEU A 49 -8.35 -3.95 9.25
CA LEU A 49 -9.72 -4.48 9.14
C LEU A 49 -9.98 -5.03 7.73
N ALA A 50 -9.54 -4.32 6.70
CA ALA A 50 -9.65 -4.76 5.32
C ALA A 50 -8.89 -6.07 5.08
N SER A 51 -7.68 -6.22 5.63
CA SER A 51 -6.87 -7.44 5.48
C SER A 51 -7.45 -8.63 6.23
N VAL A 52 -7.97 -8.42 7.45
CA VAL A 52 -8.67 -9.48 8.22
C VAL A 52 -9.93 -9.92 7.49
N LEU A 53 -10.75 -9.00 7.01
CA LEU A 53 -11.97 -9.33 6.25
C LEU A 53 -11.65 -10.06 4.95
N LEU A 54 -10.66 -9.58 4.19
CA LEU A 54 -10.24 -10.21 2.95
C LEU A 54 -9.70 -11.62 3.20
N THR A 55 -8.79 -11.78 4.17
CA THR A 55 -8.24 -13.09 4.55
C THR A 55 -9.34 -14.04 5.01
N GLY A 56 -10.26 -13.57 5.85
CA GLY A 56 -11.41 -14.34 6.31
C GLY A 56 -12.29 -14.80 5.15
N LEU A 57 -12.58 -13.90 4.20
CA LEU A 57 -13.32 -14.24 2.98
C LEU A 57 -12.56 -15.27 2.13
N THR A 58 -11.26 -15.10 1.90
CA THR A 58 -10.45 -16.06 1.15
C THR A 58 -10.46 -17.45 1.80
N LEU A 59 -10.29 -17.52 3.12
CA LEU A 59 -10.34 -18.79 3.87
C LEU A 59 -11.73 -19.42 3.86
N TYR A 60 -12.79 -18.61 3.93
CA TYR A 60 -14.16 -19.10 3.81
C TYR A 60 -14.39 -19.73 2.42
N VAL A 61 -14.02 -19.02 1.35
CA VAL A 61 -14.13 -19.53 -0.03
C VAL A 61 -13.28 -20.79 -0.20
N LEU A 62 -12.04 -20.78 0.29
CA LEU A 62 -11.17 -21.96 0.31
C LEU A 62 -11.87 -23.16 0.98
N SER A 63 -12.51 -22.95 2.13
CA SER A 63 -13.18 -24.05 2.86
C SER A 63 -14.30 -24.72 2.07
N ILE A 64 -14.97 -23.98 1.17
CA ILE A 64 -16.00 -24.51 0.26
C ILE A 64 -15.36 -25.37 -0.85
N PHE A 65 -14.22 -24.95 -1.40
CA PHE A 65 -13.63 -25.56 -2.59
C PHE A 65 -12.58 -26.63 -2.30
N ILE A 66 -11.90 -26.59 -1.15
CA ILE A 66 -10.71 -27.41 -0.88
C ILE A 66 -10.98 -28.93 -0.89
N SER A 67 -12.20 -29.33 -0.53
CA SER A 67 -12.62 -30.74 -0.49
C SER A 67 -13.21 -31.23 -1.82
N ASN A 68 -13.30 -30.36 -2.84
CA ASN A 68 -13.91 -30.72 -4.12
C ASN A 68 -12.89 -31.49 -5.00
N PRO A 69 -13.15 -32.78 -5.32
CA PRO A 69 -12.26 -33.57 -6.18
C PRO A 69 -12.00 -32.94 -7.55
N LEU A 70 -12.95 -32.14 -8.06
CA LEU A 70 -12.83 -31.46 -9.35
C LEU A 70 -11.67 -30.47 -9.39
N LEU A 71 -11.30 -29.84 -8.26
CA LEU A 71 -10.15 -28.93 -8.23
C LEU A 71 -8.84 -29.66 -8.53
N SER A 72 -8.63 -30.82 -7.91
CA SER A 72 -7.45 -31.65 -8.16
C SER A 72 -7.44 -32.21 -9.59
N GLN A 73 -8.60 -32.66 -10.08
CA GLN A 73 -8.72 -33.19 -11.43
C GLN A 73 -8.50 -32.11 -12.51
N ALA A 74 -8.93 -30.87 -12.28
CA ALA A 74 -8.76 -29.75 -13.21
C ALA A 74 -7.28 -29.42 -13.48
N ILE A 75 -6.39 -29.74 -12.54
CA ILE A 75 -4.93 -29.59 -12.69
C ILE A 75 -4.23 -30.91 -13.05
N GLY A 76 -4.99 -31.94 -13.46
CA GLY A 76 -4.45 -33.22 -13.92
C GLY A 76 -4.08 -34.22 -12.81
N VAL A 77 -4.49 -33.97 -11.57
CA VAL A 77 -4.22 -34.88 -10.44
C VAL A 77 -5.38 -35.86 -10.28
N SER A 78 -5.12 -37.14 -10.54
CA SER A 78 -6.12 -38.22 -10.54
C SER A 78 -6.52 -38.70 -9.15
N ILE A 79 -5.63 -38.62 -8.16
CA ILE A 79 -5.92 -38.91 -6.74
C ILE A 79 -6.04 -37.57 -6.00
N PRO A 80 -7.26 -37.12 -5.64
CA PRO A 80 -7.45 -35.85 -4.96
C PRO A 80 -6.64 -35.78 -3.66
N SER A 81 -5.97 -34.65 -3.43
CA SER A 81 -5.26 -34.39 -2.18
C SER A 81 -5.42 -32.93 -1.77
N PHE A 82 -5.33 -32.66 -0.47
CA PHE A 82 -5.42 -31.31 0.07
C PHE A 82 -4.43 -30.34 -0.59
N HIS A 83 -3.17 -30.78 -0.77
CA HIS A 83 -2.10 -29.98 -1.36
C HIS A 83 -2.40 -29.63 -2.83
N ALA A 84 -2.91 -30.59 -3.61
CA ALA A 84 -3.32 -30.36 -4.99
C ALA A 84 -4.51 -29.38 -5.07
N GLY A 85 -5.49 -29.52 -4.17
CA GLY A 85 -6.60 -28.58 -4.03
C GLY A 85 -6.14 -27.16 -3.70
N LEU A 86 -5.13 -26.99 -2.85
CA LEU A 86 -4.58 -25.68 -2.50
C LEU A 86 -3.89 -24.99 -3.70
N VAL A 87 -3.14 -25.75 -4.51
CA VAL A 87 -2.53 -25.23 -5.75
C VAL A 87 -3.59 -24.82 -6.76
N ALA A 88 -4.58 -25.69 -7.00
CA ALA A 88 -5.70 -25.39 -7.90
C ALA A 88 -6.48 -24.16 -7.44
N PHE A 89 -6.72 -24.03 -6.12
CA PHE A 89 -7.36 -22.87 -5.54
C PHE A 89 -6.55 -21.60 -5.77
N GLY A 90 -5.23 -21.63 -5.56
CA GLY A 90 -4.36 -20.47 -5.80
C GLY A 90 -4.44 -19.94 -7.24
N LEU A 91 -4.49 -20.85 -8.22
CA LEU A 91 -4.67 -20.49 -9.63
C LEU A 91 -6.06 -19.87 -9.90
N LEU A 92 -7.12 -20.47 -9.36
CA LEU A 92 -8.49 -19.97 -9.52
C LEU A 92 -8.74 -18.65 -8.77
N TYR A 93 -8.04 -18.46 -7.65
CA TYR A 93 -8.13 -17.25 -6.82
C TYR A 93 -7.36 -16.07 -7.42
N ALA A 94 -6.36 -16.31 -8.28
CA ALA A 94 -5.54 -15.26 -8.89
C ALA A 94 -6.34 -14.08 -9.50
N PRO A 95 -7.36 -14.27 -10.36
CA PRO A 95 -8.14 -13.15 -10.89
C PRO A 95 -8.92 -12.39 -9.81
N ILE A 96 -9.42 -13.08 -8.78
CA ILE A 96 -10.10 -12.44 -7.65
C ILE A 96 -9.09 -11.59 -6.87
N SER A 97 -7.90 -12.16 -6.59
CA SER A 97 -6.79 -11.47 -5.95
C SER A 97 -6.42 -10.20 -6.71
N GLU A 98 -6.30 -10.27 -8.04
CA GLU A 98 -5.97 -9.11 -8.88
C GLU A 98 -7.01 -7.99 -8.76
N LEU A 99 -8.31 -8.32 -8.85
CA LEU A 99 -9.40 -7.35 -8.68
C LEU A 99 -9.39 -6.72 -7.28
N THR A 100 -9.17 -7.53 -6.24
CA THR A 100 -9.05 -6.99 -4.88
C THR A 100 -7.81 -6.12 -4.72
N GLY A 101 -6.70 -6.47 -5.38
CA GLY A 101 -5.47 -5.69 -5.43
C GLY A 101 -5.68 -4.31 -6.07
N LEU A 102 -6.45 -4.22 -7.16
CA LEU A 102 -6.82 -2.94 -7.78
C LEU A 102 -7.59 -2.02 -6.81
N LEU A 103 -8.55 -2.58 -6.07
CA LEU A 103 -9.32 -1.85 -5.06
C LEU A 103 -8.43 -1.38 -3.92
N MET A 104 -7.55 -2.25 -3.41
CA MET A 104 -6.61 -1.89 -2.35
C MET A 104 -5.63 -0.81 -2.82
N ASN A 105 -5.07 -0.93 -4.03
CA ASN A 105 -4.19 0.08 -4.62
C ASN A 105 -4.90 1.44 -4.75
N TYR A 106 -6.18 1.44 -5.16
CA TYR A 106 -6.98 2.67 -5.19
C TYR A 106 -7.15 3.30 -3.80
N LEU A 107 -7.46 2.50 -2.79
CA LEU A 107 -7.59 2.98 -1.41
C LEU A 107 -6.26 3.52 -0.86
N SER A 108 -5.14 2.82 -1.09
CA SER A 108 -3.80 3.27 -0.72
C SER A 108 -3.48 4.62 -1.35
N ARG A 109 -3.76 4.82 -2.64
CA ARG A 109 -3.56 6.12 -3.30
C ARG A 109 -4.39 7.24 -2.68
N LYS A 110 -5.62 6.94 -2.27
CA LYS A 110 -6.48 7.90 -1.55
C LYS A 110 -5.90 8.26 -0.17
N PHE A 111 -5.33 7.29 0.54
CA PHE A 111 -4.67 7.50 1.83
C PHE A 111 -3.41 8.36 1.72
N GLU A 112 -2.62 8.18 0.66
CA GLU A 112 -1.47 9.05 0.36
C GLU A 112 -1.91 10.51 0.20
N TYR A 113 -2.95 10.79 -0.60
CA TYR A 113 -3.46 12.17 -0.75
C TYR A 113 -3.96 12.75 0.57
N GLN A 114 -4.67 11.97 1.40
CA GLN A 114 -5.12 12.43 2.71
C GLN A 114 -3.97 12.76 3.67
N ALA A 115 -2.86 12.02 3.57
CA ALA A 115 -1.66 12.27 4.37
C ALA A 115 -0.87 13.47 3.84
N ASP A 116 -0.76 13.63 2.53
CA ASP A 116 -0.21 14.82 1.88
C ASP A 116 -0.98 16.08 2.28
N ASP A 117 -2.31 16.03 2.22
CA ASP A 117 -3.17 17.13 2.64
C ASP A 117 -3.03 17.42 4.14
N TYR A 118 -2.89 16.38 4.98
CA TYR A 118 -2.64 16.57 6.41
C TYR A 118 -1.31 17.31 6.62
N ALA A 119 -0.22 16.85 6.00
CA ALA A 119 1.10 17.47 6.11
C ALA A 119 1.10 18.93 5.63
N LYS A 120 0.46 19.19 4.48
CA LYS A 120 0.27 20.55 3.96
C LYS A 120 -0.43 21.47 4.96
N ASN A 121 -1.47 20.97 5.64
CA ASN A 121 -2.29 21.78 6.53
C ASN A 121 -1.71 21.95 7.95
N THR A 122 -0.85 21.02 8.40
CA THR A 122 -0.28 21.07 9.75
C THR A 122 1.17 21.56 9.80
N TYR A 123 1.85 21.57 8.66
CA TYR A 123 3.22 22.05 8.54
C TYR A 123 3.36 22.90 7.27
N GLU A 124 3.92 22.36 6.20
CA GLU A 124 4.17 23.10 4.95
C GLU A 124 4.22 22.14 3.74
N ALA A 125 3.70 22.58 2.60
CA ALA A 125 3.73 21.79 1.35
C ALA A 125 5.09 21.81 0.66
N SER A 126 5.80 22.93 0.70
CA SER A 126 7.05 23.14 -0.04
C SER A 126 8.19 22.18 0.38
N PRO A 127 8.45 21.97 1.69
CA PRO A 127 9.46 21.00 2.12
C PRO A 127 9.06 19.56 1.76
N LEU A 128 7.76 19.21 1.83
CA LEU A 128 7.29 17.88 1.42
C LEU A 128 7.53 17.62 -0.07
N ILE A 129 7.22 18.60 -0.93
CA ILE A 129 7.47 18.50 -2.38
C ILE A 129 8.96 18.28 -2.65
N THR A 130 9.83 19.00 -1.95
CA THR A 130 11.29 18.91 -2.14
C THR A 130 11.82 17.56 -1.66
N ALA A 131 11.35 17.08 -0.51
CA ALA A 131 11.64 15.75 0.01
C ALA A 131 11.23 14.65 -0.98
N LEU A 132 10.00 14.70 -1.51
CA LEU A 132 9.49 13.71 -2.47
C LEU A 132 10.33 13.67 -3.76
N LYS A 133 10.79 14.82 -4.25
CA LYS A 133 11.70 14.89 -5.40
C LYS A 133 13.05 14.24 -5.12
N LYS A 134 13.66 14.52 -3.96
CA LYS A 134 14.93 13.90 -3.54
C LYS A 134 14.80 12.39 -3.38
N LEU A 135 13.75 11.92 -2.69
CA LEU A 135 13.48 10.49 -2.53
C LEU A 135 13.26 9.79 -3.88
N SER A 136 12.54 10.43 -4.81
CA SER A 136 12.33 9.90 -6.16
C SER A 136 13.64 9.83 -6.96
N LYS A 137 14.51 10.83 -6.82
CA LYS A 137 15.84 10.85 -7.46
C LYS A 137 16.72 9.72 -6.90
N ASN A 138 16.79 9.58 -5.58
CA ASN A 138 17.67 8.60 -4.92
C ASN A 138 17.21 7.15 -5.17
N SER A 139 15.91 6.93 -5.37
CA SER A 139 15.34 5.63 -5.72
C SER A 139 15.29 5.34 -7.23
N LEU A 140 15.75 6.28 -8.08
CA LEU A 140 15.64 6.19 -9.55
C LEU A 140 14.21 5.86 -10.02
N SER A 141 13.23 6.48 -9.37
CA SER A 141 11.81 6.25 -9.64
C SER A 141 11.44 6.66 -11.07
N ASN A 142 10.55 5.88 -11.71
CA ASN A 142 9.99 6.25 -13.01
C ASN A 142 9.11 7.50 -12.88
N LEU A 143 9.54 8.60 -13.51
CA LEU A 143 8.87 9.90 -13.44
C LEU A 143 7.66 10.02 -14.38
N THR A 144 7.60 9.20 -15.43
CA THR A 144 6.56 9.24 -16.46
C THR A 144 6.02 7.83 -16.77
N PRO A 145 5.48 7.11 -15.77
CA PRO A 145 4.89 5.80 -16.00
C PRO A 145 3.62 5.94 -16.83
N HIS A 146 3.33 4.92 -17.64
CA HIS A 146 2.07 4.88 -18.39
C HIS A 146 0.87 4.87 -17.41
N PRO A 147 -0.19 5.67 -17.65
CA PRO A 147 -1.31 5.79 -16.71
C PRO A 147 -1.98 4.46 -16.35
N ALA A 148 -2.13 3.55 -17.32
CA ALA A 148 -2.71 2.23 -17.07
C ALA A 148 -1.83 1.36 -16.16
N TYR A 149 -0.51 1.43 -16.32
CA TYR A 149 0.43 0.68 -15.48
C TYR A 149 0.42 1.21 -14.05
N ALA A 150 0.42 2.54 -13.88
CA ALA A 150 0.31 3.17 -12.57
C ALA A 150 -1.04 2.85 -11.91
N PHE A 151 -2.14 2.87 -12.66
CA PHE A 151 -3.46 2.50 -12.14
C PHE A 151 -3.50 1.07 -11.60
N MET A 152 -2.94 0.13 -12.36
CA MET A 152 -2.96 -1.30 -12.04
C MET A 152 -2.01 -1.64 -10.88
N HIS A 153 -0.78 -1.14 -10.91
CA HIS A 153 0.27 -1.65 -10.02
C HIS A 153 0.70 -0.70 -8.89
N TYR A 154 0.47 0.61 -8.99
CA TYR A 154 1.02 1.53 -7.99
C TYR A 154 0.07 1.68 -6.79
N SER A 155 0.58 1.38 -5.60
CA SER A 155 -0.10 1.69 -4.33
C SER A 155 -0.01 3.17 -3.93
N HIS A 156 0.94 3.91 -4.54
CA HIS A 156 1.13 5.34 -4.31
C HIS A 156 0.85 6.12 -5.59
N PRO A 157 0.30 7.35 -5.51
CA PRO A 157 0.21 8.21 -6.69
C PRO A 157 1.61 8.56 -7.20
N THR A 158 1.71 8.85 -8.49
CA THR A 158 2.99 9.29 -9.09
C THR A 158 3.49 10.58 -8.44
N LEU A 159 4.80 10.81 -8.48
CA LEU A 159 5.41 12.06 -7.97
C LEU A 159 4.70 13.29 -8.55
N LEU A 160 4.44 13.29 -9.87
CA LEU A 160 3.77 14.39 -10.55
C LEU A 160 2.36 14.64 -9.98
N GLN A 161 1.61 13.59 -9.69
CA GLN A 161 0.27 13.72 -9.11
C GLN A 161 0.31 14.28 -7.68
N ARG A 162 1.24 13.80 -6.84
CA ARG A 162 1.41 14.30 -5.46
C ARG A 162 1.84 15.76 -5.42
N VAL A 163 2.83 16.12 -6.24
CA VAL A 163 3.29 17.52 -6.37
C VAL A 163 2.14 18.42 -6.83
N LYS A 164 1.37 18.01 -7.86
CA LYS A 164 0.18 18.75 -8.30
C LYS A 164 -0.87 18.89 -7.20
N ASN A 165 -1.06 17.87 -6.36
CA ASN A 165 -2.00 17.94 -5.23
C ASN A 165 -1.52 18.97 -4.19
N LEU A 166 -0.26 18.86 -3.78
CA LEU A 166 0.36 19.74 -2.77
C LEU A 166 0.47 21.21 -3.22
N SER A 167 0.58 21.47 -4.51
CA SER A 167 0.65 22.82 -5.08
C SER A 167 -0.71 23.49 -5.32
N LYS A 168 -1.84 22.80 -5.13
CA LYS A 168 -3.16 23.46 -5.17
C LYS A 168 -3.32 24.35 -3.95
N ALA A 169 -3.95 25.52 -4.10
CA ALA A 169 -4.30 26.41 -3.00
C ALA A 169 -5.27 25.70 -2.03
#